data_AF-A0A6P8D8Q3-F1
#
_entry.id   AF-A0A6P8D8Q3-F1
#
_cell.length_a   1.000
_cell.length_b   1.000
_cell.length_c   1.000
_cell.angle_alpha   90.00
_cell.angle_beta   90.00
_cell.angle_gamma   90.00
#
_symmetry.space_group_name_H-M   'P 1'
#
loop_
_entity.id
_entity.type
_entity.pdbx_description
1 polymer ?
#
loop_
_entity_poly.entity_id
_entity_poly.type
_entity_poly.pdbx_seq_one_letter_code
_entity_poly.pdbx_strand_id
1 'polypeptide(L)'
;MGRAALAGFKTPSPVPKKEEEEASKQGGRERRGMASSAAFRELQRDLESKANELSKLQKEIASHHQRRKTYTIQLGENELVQKELDLLNEGANVYKLIGPVLVKQDLAEANANVRKRIEYMTGELKRLDAILQDLEEKQNSKKEGILKLQHRLQSLQAGKAKA
;
A
#
# COMPACT_ATOMS: atom_id res chain seq x y z
N MET A 1 67.28 66.39 -25.65
CA MET A 1 66.01 66.34 -24.88
C MET A 1 65.16 65.24 -25.49
N GLY A 2 64.61 64.22 -24.85
CA GLY A 2 64.49 63.77 -23.46
C GLY A 2 64.19 62.26 -23.47
N ARG A 3 64.11 61.65 -22.29
CA ARG A 3 64.25 60.22 -21.94
C ARG A 3 63.00 59.36 -22.24
N ALA A 4 63.19 58.06 -22.51
CA ALA A 4 62.35 56.92 -22.08
C ALA A 4 63.15 55.62 -22.33
N ALA A 5 63.81 54.99 -21.34
CA ALA A 5 63.31 54.11 -20.27
C ALA A 5 62.94 52.69 -20.75
N LEU A 6 63.66 51.71 -20.20
CA LEU A 6 63.61 50.26 -20.41
C LEU A 6 62.25 49.63 -20.02
N ALA A 7 61.85 48.58 -20.76
CA ALA A 7 61.25 47.34 -20.25
C ALA A 7 61.31 46.32 -21.40
N GLY A 8 62.04 45.20 -21.31
CA GLY A 8 61.73 44.10 -20.40
C GLY A 8 61.13 42.96 -21.22
N PHE A 9 61.99 42.22 -21.92
CA PHE A 9 61.67 40.99 -22.63
C PHE A 9 61.14 39.94 -21.63
N LYS A 10 59.90 39.48 -21.79
CA LYS A 10 59.42 38.27 -21.10
C LYS A 10 58.41 37.54 -21.97
N THR A 11 58.88 36.50 -22.65
CA THR A 11 58.03 35.48 -23.24
C THR A 11 57.25 34.76 -22.13
N PRO A 12 55.99 34.35 -22.35
CA PRO A 12 55.29 33.52 -21.39
C PRO A 12 55.83 32.09 -21.50
N SER A 13 56.43 31.61 -20.41
CA SER A 13 56.75 30.19 -20.21
C SER A 13 55.48 29.34 -20.22
N PRO A 14 55.53 28.08 -20.69
CA PRO A 14 54.37 27.20 -20.70
C PRO A 14 54.00 26.81 -19.27
N VAL A 15 52.77 27.13 -18.87
CA VAL A 15 52.18 26.68 -17.59
C VAL A 15 52.04 25.14 -17.63
N PRO A 16 52.38 24.42 -16.54
CA PRO A 16 52.30 22.96 -16.52
C PRO A 16 50.85 22.49 -16.58
N LYS A 17 50.47 21.81 -17.68
CA LYS A 17 49.13 21.24 -17.95
C LYS A 17 48.62 20.19 -16.92
N LYS A 18 49.35 19.92 -15.84
CA LYS A 18 49.01 18.86 -14.87
C LYS A 18 48.04 19.31 -13.78
N GLU A 19 47.99 20.59 -13.42
CA GLU A 19 47.18 21.07 -12.29
C GLU A 19 45.69 21.32 -12.65
N GLU A 20 45.39 21.73 -13.89
CA GLU A 20 43.99 21.88 -14.36
C GLU A 20 43.27 20.54 -14.55
N GLU A 21 44.00 19.47 -14.88
CA GLU A 21 43.42 18.14 -15.09
C GLU A 21 43.00 17.49 -13.75
N GLU A 22 43.77 17.71 -12.67
CA GLU A 22 43.47 17.17 -11.33
C GLU A 22 42.28 17.86 -10.67
N ALA A 23 42.14 19.19 -10.79
CA ALA A 23 40.98 19.92 -10.29
C ALA A 23 39.67 19.50 -10.99
N SER A 24 39.72 19.20 -12.29
CA SER A 24 38.56 18.67 -13.03
C SER A 24 38.18 17.25 -12.61
N LYS A 25 39.18 16.40 -12.30
CA LYS A 25 38.98 15.02 -11.85
C LYS A 25 38.42 14.96 -10.42
N GLN A 26 38.86 15.84 -9.53
CA GLN A 26 38.37 15.92 -8.14
C GLN A 26 36.91 16.41 -8.09
N GLY A 27 36.58 17.49 -8.81
CA GLY A 27 35.20 17.98 -8.93
C GLY A 27 34.23 16.98 -9.59
N GLY A 28 34.71 16.16 -10.53
CA GLY A 28 33.95 15.07 -11.15
C GLY A 28 33.74 13.83 -10.26
N ARG A 29 34.57 13.65 -9.21
CA ARG A 29 34.45 12.57 -8.21
C ARG A 29 33.48 12.97 -7.10
N GLU A 30 33.55 14.20 -6.61
CA GLU A 30 32.63 14.74 -5.59
C GLU A 30 31.19 14.85 -6.09
N ARG A 31 30.98 15.34 -7.32
CA ARG A 31 29.65 15.39 -7.95
C ARG A 31 29.03 13.99 -8.11
N ARG A 32 29.83 12.96 -8.43
CA ARG A 32 29.37 11.56 -8.51
C ARG A 32 29.02 10.99 -7.13
N GLY A 33 29.81 11.29 -6.10
CA GLY A 33 29.53 10.90 -4.71
C GLY A 33 28.25 11.53 -4.16
N MET A 34 28.02 12.82 -4.43
CA MET A 34 26.80 13.53 -4.04
C MET A 34 25.56 13.01 -4.78
N ALA A 35 25.64 12.74 -6.08
CA ALA A 35 24.55 12.14 -6.85
C ALA A 35 24.16 10.74 -6.35
N SER A 36 25.15 9.91 -6.00
CA SER A 36 24.95 8.59 -5.38
C SER A 36 24.26 8.68 -4.01
N SER A 37 24.59 9.70 -3.21
CA SER A 37 23.94 9.94 -1.90
C SER A 37 22.50 10.45 -2.02
N ALA A 38 22.19 11.23 -3.05
CA ALA A 38 20.84 11.75 -3.32
C ALA A 38 19.90 10.64 -3.82
N ALA A 39 20.35 9.85 -4.80
CA ALA A 39 19.60 8.71 -5.32
C ALA A 39 19.32 7.64 -4.24
N PHE A 40 20.26 7.43 -3.31
CA PHE A 40 20.05 6.53 -2.17
C PHE A 40 18.95 7.03 -1.22
N ARG A 41 18.97 8.33 -0.89
CA ARG A 41 17.94 8.94 -0.02
C ARG A 41 16.56 8.92 -0.66
N GLU A 42 16.48 9.12 -1.97
CA GLU A 42 15.22 9.03 -2.72
C GLU A 42 14.65 7.62 -2.71
N LEU A 43 15.47 6.59 -2.97
CA LEU A 43 15.04 5.20 -2.88
C LEU A 43 14.61 4.80 -1.46
N GLN A 44 15.29 5.31 -0.43
CA GLN A 44 14.92 5.07 0.96
C GLN A 44 13.55 5.69 1.29
N ARG A 45 13.29 6.90 0.78
CA ARG A 45 11.99 7.57 0.95
C ARG A 45 10.87 6.85 0.20
N ASP A 46 11.10 6.37 -1.01
CA ASP A 46 10.12 5.59 -1.77
C ASP A 46 9.83 4.24 -1.08
N LEU A 47 10.85 3.58 -0.52
CA LEU A 47 10.69 2.37 0.27
C LEU A 47 9.80 2.60 1.50
N GLU A 48 10.06 3.66 2.26
CA GLU A 48 9.26 4.02 3.43
C GLU A 48 7.81 4.36 3.03
N SER A 49 7.62 5.11 1.95
CA SER A 49 6.28 5.42 1.41
C SER A 49 5.50 4.16 1.06
N LYS A 50 6.12 3.24 0.31
CA LYS A 50 5.46 1.98 -0.08
C LYS A 50 5.20 1.07 1.12
N ALA A 51 6.09 1.04 2.11
CA ALA A 51 5.86 0.29 3.35
C ALA A 51 4.66 0.83 4.13
N ASN A 52 4.51 2.16 4.21
CA ASN A 52 3.36 2.80 4.84
C ASN A 52 2.05 2.49 4.10
N GLU A 53 2.05 2.52 2.76
CA GLU A 53 0.91 2.11 1.95
C GLU A 53 0.52 0.64 2.17
N LEU A 54 1.51 -0.26 2.20
CA LEU A 54 1.29 -1.69 2.47
C LEU A 54 0.67 -1.91 3.86
N SER A 55 1.13 -1.17 4.87
CA SER A 55 0.57 -1.23 6.23
C SER A 55 -0.89 -0.78 6.27
N LYS A 56 -1.26 0.28 5.55
CA LYS A 56 -2.66 0.73 5.43
C LYS A 56 -3.52 -0.34 4.78
N LEU A 57 -3.06 -0.90 3.67
CA LEU A 57 -3.78 -1.92 2.93
C LEU A 57 -3.95 -3.21 3.75
N GLN A 58 -2.96 -3.60 4.55
CA GLN A 58 -3.08 -4.70 5.51
C GLN A 58 -4.19 -4.47 6.55
N LYS A 59 -4.32 -3.25 7.08
CA LYS A 59 -5.39 -2.90 8.02
C LYS A 59 -6.77 -2.96 7.36
N GLU A 60 -6.87 -2.50 6.12
CA GLU A 60 -8.12 -2.58 5.33
C GLU A 60 -8.53 -4.03 5.08
N ILE A 61 -7.61 -4.89 4.63
CA ILE A 61 -7.84 -6.33 4.46
C ILE A 61 -8.34 -6.97 5.76
N ALA A 62 -7.67 -6.69 6.88
CA ALA A 62 -8.07 -7.21 8.19
C ALA A 62 -9.49 -6.77 8.58
N SER A 63 -9.84 -5.50 8.34
CA SER A 63 -11.17 -4.95 8.57
C SER A 63 -12.25 -5.63 7.70
N HIS A 64 -11.94 -5.87 6.42
CA HIS A 64 -12.85 -6.56 5.50
C HIS A 64 -13.04 -8.04 5.87
N HIS A 65 -11.98 -8.75 6.28
CA HIS A 65 -12.10 -10.11 6.80
C HIS A 65 -12.97 -10.17 8.07
N GLN A 66 -12.85 -9.19 8.98
CA GLN A 66 -13.68 -9.16 10.16
C GLN A 66 -15.15 -8.99 9.81
N ARG A 67 -15.48 -8.06 8.89
CA ARG A 67 -16.84 -7.89 8.38
C ARG A 67 -17.36 -9.16 7.71
N ARG A 68 -16.54 -9.82 6.88
CA ARG A 68 -16.91 -11.08 6.24
C ARG A 68 -17.28 -12.14 7.27
N LYS A 69 -16.45 -12.36 8.30
CA LYS A 69 -16.73 -13.32 9.38
C LYS A 69 -18.07 -13.04 10.05
N THR A 70 -18.35 -11.78 10.38
CA THR A 70 -19.63 -11.38 10.99
C THR A 70 -20.81 -11.71 10.08
N TYR A 71 -20.74 -11.37 8.79
CA TYR A 71 -21.82 -11.70 7.85
C TYR A 71 -21.98 -13.20 7.62
N THR A 72 -20.89 -13.98 7.62
CA THR A 72 -20.97 -15.45 7.52
C THR A 72 -21.73 -16.05 8.70
N ILE A 73 -21.44 -15.59 9.93
CA ILE A 73 -22.14 -16.05 11.13
C ILE A 73 -23.62 -15.67 11.05
N GLN A 74 -23.91 -14.41 10.75
CA GLN A 74 -25.29 -13.92 10.64
C GLN A 74 -26.08 -14.64 9.55
N LEU A 75 -25.45 -14.94 8.41
CA LEU A 75 -26.07 -15.71 7.34
C LEU A 75 -26.47 -17.10 7.83
N GLY A 76 -25.53 -17.82 8.47
CA GLY A 76 -25.80 -19.15 9.01
C GLY A 76 -26.92 -19.16 10.05
N GLU A 77 -26.95 -18.16 10.94
CA GLU A 77 -28.05 -17.98 11.91
C GLU A 77 -29.40 -17.77 11.22
N ASN A 78 -29.45 -16.92 10.18
CA ASN A 78 -30.70 -16.64 9.47
C ASN A 78 -31.15 -17.83 8.61
N GLU A 79 -30.22 -18.58 8.02
CA GLU A 79 -30.52 -19.83 7.32
C GLU A 79 -31.09 -20.89 8.27
N LEU A 80 -30.58 -20.96 9.50
CA LEU A 80 -31.13 -21.85 10.52
C LEU A 80 -32.55 -21.43 10.89
N VAL A 81 -32.78 -20.14 11.18
CA VAL A 81 -34.12 -19.62 11.47
C VAL A 81 -35.08 -19.87 10.30
N GLN A 82 -34.63 -19.71 9.06
CA GLN A 82 -35.45 -19.99 7.88
C GLN A 82 -35.89 -21.45 7.84
N LYS A 83 -34.98 -22.39 8.14
CA LYS A 83 -35.31 -23.82 8.21
C LYS A 83 -36.31 -24.12 9.32
N GLU A 84 -36.15 -23.52 10.49
CA GLU A 84 -37.11 -23.67 11.60
C GLU A 84 -38.50 -23.11 11.23
N LEU A 85 -38.56 -21.96 10.56
CA LEU A 85 -39.82 -21.38 10.08
C LEU A 85 -40.50 -22.25 9.02
N ASP A 86 -39.73 -22.88 8.14
CA ASP A 86 -40.24 -23.78 7.09
C ASP A 86 -40.84 -25.09 7.67
N LEU A 87 -40.52 -25.44 8.92
CA LEU A 87 -41.10 -26.59 9.62
C LEU A 87 -42.42 -26.27 10.35
N LEU A 88 -42.80 -24.99 10.43
CA LEU A 88 -44.03 -24.58 11.11
C LEU A 88 -45.27 -24.85 10.26
N ASN A 89 -46.35 -25.29 10.90
CA ASN A 89 -47.65 -25.43 10.26
C ASN A 89 -48.22 -24.04 9.90
N GLU A 90 -49.06 -23.96 8.86
CA GLU A 90 -49.65 -22.70 8.35
C GLU A 90 -50.44 -21.89 9.40
N GLY A 91 -50.93 -22.52 10.48
CA GLY A 91 -51.63 -21.87 11.59
C GLY A 91 -50.75 -21.53 12.81
N ALA A 92 -49.43 -21.69 12.73
CA ALA A 92 -48.52 -21.44 13.85
C ALA A 92 -48.47 -19.94 14.20
N ASN A 93 -48.43 -19.65 15.50
CA ASN A 93 -48.26 -18.28 15.98
C ASN A 93 -46.76 -17.94 16.03
N VAL A 94 -46.33 -16.97 15.22
CA VAL A 94 -44.97 -16.42 15.27
C VAL A 94 -45.00 -15.08 15.99
N TYR A 95 -43.97 -14.81 16.81
CA TYR A 95 -43.83 -13.55 17.53
C TYR A 95 -42.45 -12.96 17.31
N LYS A 96 -42.39 -11.65 17.09
CA LYS A 96 -41.14 -10.88 16.98
C LYS A 96 -40.94 -10.05 18.24
N LEU A 97 -39.75 -10.13 18.82
CA LEU A 97 -39.36 -9.28 19.95
C LEU A 97 -38.99 -7.88 19.45
N ILE A 98 -39.69 -6.86 19.96
CA ILE A 98 -39.43 -5.44 19.70
C ILE A 98 -39.33 -4.73 21.06
N GLY A 99 -38.10 -4.39 21.46
CA GLY A 99 -37.84 -3.85 22.79
C GLY A 99 -38.27 -4.84 23.88
N PRO A 100 -39.08 -4.45 24.88
CA PRO A 100 -39.57 -5.35 25.91
C PRO A 100 -40.85 -6.12 25.51
N VAL A 101 -41.34 -6.00 24.27
CA VAL A 101 -42.67 -6.53 23.86
C VAL A 101 -42.56 -7.57 22.74
N LEU A 102 -43.40 -8.61 22.80
CA LEU A 102 -43.61 -9.57 21.72
C LEU A 102 -44.78 -9.14 20.84
N VAL A 103 -44.54 -8.98 19.55
CA VAL A 103 -45.55 -8.60 18.56
C VAL A 103 -45.86 -9.82 17.69
N LYS A 104 -47.14 -10.19 17.58
CA LYS A 104 -47.58 -11.28 16.72
C LYS A 104 -47.28 -10.95 15.26
N GLN A 105 -46.69 -11.89 14.55
CA GLN A 105 -46.35 -11.78 13.14
C GLN A 105 -47.02 -12.89 12.35
N ASP A 106 -47.45 -12.57 11.13
CA ASP A 106 -47.85 -13.56 10.16
C ASP A 106 -46.66 -14.44 9.74
N LEU A 107 -46.89 -15.75 9.57
CA LEU A 107 -45.84 -16.71 9.21
C LEU A 107 -45.24 -16.42 7.83
N ALA A 108 -46.05 -16.02 6.85
CA ALA A 108 -45.56 -15.67 5.52
C ALA A 108 -44.71 -14.40 5.56
N GLU A 109 -45.11 -13.41 6.36
CA GLU A 109 -44.32 -12.19 6.55
C GLU A 109 -43.01 -12.44 7.29
N ALA A 110 -43.01 -13.30 8.33
CA ALA A 110 -41.79 -13.70 9.02
C ALA A 110 -40.80 -14.37 8.05
N ASN A 111 -41.30 -15.31 7.23
CA ASN A 111 -40.52 -15.97 6.19
C ASN A 111 -39.96 -14.99 5.16
N ALA A 112 -40.79 -14.10 4.61
CA ALA A 112 -40.34 -13.11 3.63
C ALA A 112 -39.24 -12.20 4.18
N ASN A 113 -39.34 -11.79 5.45
CA ASN A 113 -38.33 -10.96 6.11
C ASN A 113 -37.00 -11.70 6.29
N VAL A 114 -37.03 -12.97 6.73
CA VAL A 114 -35.80 -13.77 6.91
C VAL A 114 -35.15 -14.04 5.55
N ARG A 115 -35.92 -14.42 4.52
CA ARG A 115 -35.40 -14.62 3.14
C ARG A 115 -34.74 -13.35 2.60
N LYS A 116 -35.39 -12.20 2.73
CA LYS A 116 -34.81 -10.91 2.29
C LYS A 116 -33.50 -10.59 3.01
N ARG A 117 -33.39 -10.94 4.30
CA ARG A 117 -32.17 -10.75 5.08
C ARG A 117 -31.05 -11.68 4.63
N ILE A 118 -31.36 -12.94 4.33
CA ILE A 118 -30.44 -13.91 3.72
C ILE A 118 -29.92 -13.37 2.39
N GLU A 119 -30.82 -12.96 1.47
CA GLU A 119 -30.44 -12.43 0.16
C GLU A 119 -29.49 -11.23 0.26
N TYR A 120 -29.80 -10.29 1.15
CA TYR A 120 -28.94 -9.14 1.42
C TYR A 120 -27.55 -9.57 1.90
N MET A 121 -27.48 -10.46 2.90
CA MET A 121 -26.21 -10.93 3.46
C MET A 121 -25.38 -11.72 2.45
N THR A 122 -26.01 -12.57 1.65
CA THR A 122 -25.35 -13.30 0.56
C THR A 122 -24.78 -12.33 -0.48
N GLY A 123 -25.54 -11.30 -0.85
CA GLY A 123 -25.08 -10.25 -1.76
C GLY A 123 -23.88 -9.48 -1.21
N GLU A 124 -23.92 -9.14 0.09
CA GLU A 124 -22.83 -8.40 0.75
C GLU A 124 -21.57 -9.25 0.91
N LEU A 125 -21.70 -10.54 1.21
CA LEU A 125 -20.56 -11.48 1.22
C LEU A 125 -19.87 -11.54 -0.15
N LYS A 126 -20.64 -11.66 -1.25
CA LYS A 126 -20.08 -11.63 -2.60
C LYS A 126 -19.32 -10.34 -2.90
N ARG A 127 -19.86 -9.18 -2.49
CA ARG A 127 -19.15 -7.90 -2.60
C ARG A 127 -17.87 -7.87 -1.79
N LEU A 128 -17.91 -8.35 -0.55
CA LEU A 128 -16.74 -8.39 0.33
C LEU A 128 -15.64 -9.30 -0.22
N ASP A 129 -16.00 -10.46 -0.80
CA ASP A 129 -15.03 -11.36 -1.42
C ASP A 129 -14.37 -10.72 -2.65
N ALA A 130 -15.13 -10.01 -3.50
CA ALA A 130 -14.56 -9.27 -4.62
C ALA A 130 -13.61 -8.14 -4.17
N ILE A 131 -13.98 -7.40 -3.12
CA ILE A 131 -13.12 -6.35 -2.55
C ILE A 131 -11.85 -6.96 -1.95
N LEU A 132 -11.97 -8.06 -1.21
CA LEU A 132 -10.83 -8.75 -0.61
C LEU A 132 -9.86 -9.24 -1.69
N GLN A 133 -10.37 -9.83 -2.77
CA GLN A 133 -9.54 -10.28 -3.88
C GLN A 133 -8.75 -9.11 -4.50
N ASP A 134 -9.40 -7.99 -4.83
CA ASP A 134 -8.73 -6.80 -5.39
C ASP A 134 -7.69 -6.21 -4.41
N LEU A 135 -8.00 -6.17 -3.12
CA LEU A 135 -7.05 -5.73 -2.09
C LEU A 135 -5.85 -6.68 -1.97
N GLU A 136 -6.05 -7.99 -2.01
CA GLU A 136 -4.98 -8.99 -1.95
C GLU A 136 -4.06 -8.91 -3.19
N GLU A 137 -4.62 -8.73 -4.38
CA GLU A 137 -3.86 -8.50 -5.62
C GLU A 137 -3.02 -7.21 -5.54
N LYS A 138 -3.61 -6.12 -5.04
CA LYS A 138 -2.89 -4.86 -4.75
C LYS A 138 -1.79 -5.06 -3.71
N GLN A 139 -2.05 -5.85 -2.66
CA GLN A 139 -1.07 -6.18 -1.65
C GLN A 139 0.16 -6.85 -2.25
N ASN A 140 -0.08 -7.85 -3.10
CA ASN A 140 0.99 -8.63 -3.72
C ASN A 140 1.82 -7.76 -4.67
N SER A 141 1.16 -6.93 -5.49
CA SER A 141 1.85 -5.97 -6.37
C SER A 141 2.75 -4.99 -5.58
N LYS A 142 2.28 -4.48 -4.42
CA LYS A 142 3.07 -3.59 -3.56
C LYS A 142 4.24 -4.32 -2.90
N LYS A 143 4.04 -5.57 -2.43
CA LYS A 143 5.12 -6.41 -1.87
C LYS A 143 6.22 -6.64 -2.91
N GLU A 144 5.88 -6.97 -4.14
CA GLU A 144 6.87 -7.14 -5.23
C GLU A 144 7.65 -5.85 -5.51
N GLY A 145 6.96 -4.71 -5.54
CA GLY A 145 7.60 -3.40 -5.71
C GLY A 145 8.59 -3.09 -4.59
N ILE A 146 8.23 -3.38 -3.34
CA ILE A 146 9.10 -3.24 -2.17
C ILE A 146 10.32 -4.14 -2.29
N LEU A 147 10.15 -5.42 -2.65
CA LEU A 147 11.26 -6.36 -2.84
C LEU A 147 12.26 -5.87 -3.89
N LYS A 148 11.78 -5.36 -5.02
CA LYS A 148 12.62 -4.78 -6.08
C LYS A 148 13.41 -3.56 -5.57
N LEU A 149 12.78 -2.69 -4.79
CA LEU A 149 13.45 -1.53 -4.19
C LEU A 149 14.49 -1.95 -3.16
N GLN A 150 14.17 -2.91 -2.29
CA GLN A 150 15.10 -3.45 -1.30
C GLN A 150 16.34 -4.05 -1.97
N HIS A 151 16.17 -4.84 -3.04
CA HIS A 151 17.27 -5.39 -3.83
C HIS A 151 18.13 -4.28 -4.45
N ARG A 152 17.51 -3.24 -5.02
CA ARG A 152 18.22 -2.08 -5.57
C ARG A 152 19.01 -1.33 -4.49
N LEU A 153 18.43 -1.16 -3.31
CA LEU A 153 19.08 -0.49 -2.17
C LEU A 153 20.32 -1.28 -1.70
N GLN A 154 20.20 -2.60 -1.55
CA GLN A 154 21.31 -3.49 -1.19
C GLN A 154 22.43 -3.45 -2.23
N SER A 155 22.11 -3.48 -3.52
CA SER A 155 23.10 -3.41 -4.60
C SER A 155 23.90 -2.10 -4.57
N LEU A 156 23.25 -0.97 -4.27
CA LEU A 156 23.89 0.34 -4.15
C LEU A 156 24.77 0.46 -2.89
N GLN A 157 24.38 -0.18 -1.79
CA GLN A 157 25.20 -0.24 -0.57
C GLN A 157 26.44 -1.13 -0.75
N ALA A 158 26.29 -2.30 -1.38
CA ALA A 158 27.40 -3.20 -1.68
C ALA A 158 28.41 -2.59 -2.66
N GLY A 159 27.94 -1.77 -3.61
CA GLY A 159 28.81 -1.03 -4.53
C GLY A 159 29.62 0.09 -3.86
N LYS A 160 29.11 0.70 -2.78
CA LYS A 160 29.85 1.71 -1.98
C LYS A 160 30.91 1.10 -1.08
N ALA A 161 30.75 -0.14 -0.63
CA ALA A 161 31.72 -0.82 0.25
C ALA A 161 32.95 -1.37 -0.51
N LYS A 162 32.90 -1.42 -1.85
CA LYS A 162 33.97 -1.97 -2.71
C LYS A 162 34.75 -0.90 -3.49
N ALA A 163 34.45 0.39 -3.31
CA ALA A 163 35.03 1.51 -4.06
C ALA A 163 35.87 2.43 -3.17
#